data_AF-A0A7T8GZN5-F1
#
_entry.id   AF-A0A7T8GZN5-F1
#
_cell.length_a   1.000
_cell.length_b   1.000
_cell.length_c   1.000
_cell.angle_alpha   90.00
_cell.angle_beta   90.00
_cell.angle_gamma   90.00
#
_symmetry.space_group_name_H-M   'P 1'
#
loop_
_entity.id
_entity.type
_entity.pdbx_description
1 polymer ?
#
loop_
_entity_poly.entity_id
_entity_poly.type
_entity_poly.pdbx_seq_one_letter_code
_entity_poly.pdbx_strand_id
1 'polypeptide(L)' 'YGCAGASSVAYGLIAREVERVDSSYRSAMSVQSSLVMYPIYDFGTEEQKNKYIPRLAKGK' A
#
# COMPACT_ATOMS: atom_id res chain seq x y z
N TYR A 1 -9.88 2.26 -6.69
CA TYR A 1 -10.26 1.91 -5.29
C TYR A 1 -10.02 3.03 -4.26
N GLY A 2 -9.86 4.31 -4.67
CA GLY A 2 -9.64 5.42 -3.72
C GLY A 2 -8.24 5.48 -3.10
N CYS A 3 -7.24 4.86 -3.73
CA CYS A 3 -5.84 4.93 -3.31
C CYS A 3 -5.19 6.25 -3.74
N ALA A 4 -4.06 6.62 -3.13
CA ALA A 4 -3.35 7.88 -3.38
C ALA A 4 -2.81 8.07 -4.82
N GLY A 5 -2.81 7.03 -5.66
CA GLY A 5 -2.34 7.13 -7.05
C GLY A 5 -0.85 7.46 -7.19
N ALA A 6 -0.05 7.15 -6.17
CA ALA A 6 1.39 7.42 -6.18
C ALA A 6 2.11 6.55 -7.21
N SER A 7 3.06 7.15 -7.94
CA SER A 7 3.99 6.42 -8.79
C SER A 7 4.97 5.59 -7.96
N SER A 8 5.62 4.60 -8.56
CA SER A 8 6.68 3.82 -7.90
C SER A 8 7.83 4.69 -7.39
N VAL A 9 8.18 5.75 -8.13
CA VAL A 9 9.18 6.75 -7.72
C VAL A 9 8.71 7.52 -6.48
N ALA A 10 7.47 8.02 -6.50
CA ALA A 10 6.91 8.75 -5.36
C ALA A 10 6.83 7.85 -4.11
N TYR A 11 6.41 6.59 -4.26
CA TYR A 11 6.41 5.61 -3.19
C TYR A 11 7.80 5.39 -2.59
N GLY A 12 8.84 5.25 -3.42
CA GLY A 12 10.22 5.08 -2.96
C GLY A 12 10.73 6.28 -2.17
N LEU A 13 10.40 7.51 -2.60
CA LEU A 13 10.75 8.72 -1.88
C LEU A 13 10.02 8.81 -0.52
N ILE A 14 8.72 8.48 -0.48
CA ILE A 14 7.95 8.43 0.76
C ILE A 14 8.54 7.40 1.73
N ALA A 15 8.87 6.20 1.24
CA ALA A 15 9.48 5.15 2.07
C ALA A 15 10.81 5.61 2.67
N ARG A 16 11.65 6.31 1.89
CA ARG A 16 12.91 6.87 2.38
C ARG A 16 12.71 7.90 3.49
N GLU A 17 11.74 8.79 3.36
CA GLU A 17 11.44 9.79 4.39
C GLU A 17 10.87 9.17 5.67
N VAL A 18 10.02 8.14 5.55
CA VAL A 18 9.51 7.41 6.73
C VAL A 18 10.63 6.64 7.42
N GLU A 19 11.51 5.99 6.65
CA GLU A 19 12.65 5.24 7.19
C GLU A 19 13.65 6.12 7.95
N ARG A 20 13.84 7.36 7.49
CA ARG A 20 14.71 8.34 8.18
C ARG A 20 14.29 8.59 9.62
N VAL A 21 12.99 8.44 9.92
CA VAL A 21 12.44 8.57 11.27
C VAL A 21 12.48 7.23 11.97
N ASP A 22 11.95 6.18 11.34
CA ASP A 22 11.80 4.86 11.94
C ASP A 22 11.62 3.75 10.89
N SER A 23 12.51 2.75 10.93
CA SER A 23 12.50 1.62 10.00
C SER A 23 11.33 0.65 10.21
N SER A 24 10.77 0.57 11.42
CA SER A 24 9.61 -0.27 11.74
C SER A 24 8.35 0.28 11.08
N TYR A 25 8.14 1.61 11.16
CA TYR A 25 7.02 2.27 10.47
C TYR A 25 7.12 2.11 8.95
N ARG A 26 8.32 2.29 8.37
CA ARG A 26 8.56 2.03 6.94
C ARG A 26 8.22 0.59 6.58
N SER A 27 8.61 -0.38 7.41
CA SER A 27 8.33 -1.79 7.18
C SER A 27 6.83 -2.09 7.22
N ALA A 28 6.09 -1.57 8.21
CA ALA A 28 4.64 -1.72 8.29
C ALA A 28 3.92 -1.10 7.07
N MET A 29 4.32 0.11 6.67
CA MET A 29 3.80 0.77 5.46
C MET A 29 4.05 -0.08 4.21
N SER A 30 5.26 -0.63 4.09
CA SER A 30 5.65 -1.46 2.95
C SER A 30 4.89 -2.77 2.89
N VAL A 31 4.70 -3.44 4.03
CA VAL A 31 3.92 -4.70 4.10
C VAL A 31 2.48 -4.44 3.66
N GLN A 32 1.84 -3.41 4.21
CA GLN A 32 0.43 -3.13 3.91
C GLN A 32 0.20 -2.79 2.43
N SER A 33 1.03 -1.91 1.87
CA SER A 33 0.87 -1.47 0.47
C SER A 33 1.37 -2.50 -0.54
N SER A 34 2.54 -3.08 -0.33
CA SER A 34 3.25 -3.88 -1.34
C SER A 34 3.04 -5.39 -1.18
N LEU A 35 2.81 -5.89 0.03
CA LEU A 35 2.64 -7.33 0.26
C LEU A 35 1.18 -7.75 0.47
N VAL A 36 0.31 -6.81 0.84
CA VAL A 36 -1.12 -7.08 1.02
C VAL A 36 -1.95 -6.49 -0.11
N MET A 37 -1.90 -5.17 -0.32
CA MET A 37 -2.75 -4.52 -1.32
C MET A 37 -2.36 -4.85 -2.75
N TYR A 38 -1.06 -4.88 -3.08
CA TYR A 38 -0.59 -5.14 -4.44
C TYR A 38 -0.98 -6.52 -4.97
N PRO A 39 -0.80 -7.65 -4.24
CA PRO A 39 -1.22 -8.95 -4.75
C PRO A 39 -2.73 -9.06 -4.97
N ILE A 40 -3.55 -8.45 -4.11
CA ILE A 40 -5.01 -8.40 -4.30
C ILE A 40 -5.35 -7.61 -5.56
N TYR A 41 -4.65 -6.50 -5.79
CA TYR A 41 -4.85 -5.65 -6.97
C TYR A 41 -4.47 -6.36 -8.28
N ASP A 42 -3.33 -7.05 -8.30
CA ASP A 42 -2.76 -7.64 -9.52
C ASP A 42 -3.36 -9.02 -9.83
N PHE A 43 -3.62 -9.83 -8.80
CA PHE A 43 -4.03 -11.24 -8.97
C PHE A 43 -5.42 -11.58 -8.42
N GLY A 44 -6.06 -10.67 -7.68
CA GLY A 44 -7.39 -10.91 -7.12
C GLY A 44 -8.50 -10.83 -8.17
N THR A 45 -9.66 -11.41 -7.85
CA THR A 45 -10.88 -11.20 -8.64
C THR A 45 -11.43 -9.79 -8.44
N GLU A 46 -12.28 -9.31 -9.35
CA GLU A 46 -12.90 -7.98 -9.19
C GLU A 46 -13.74 -7.88 -7.90
N GLU A 47 -14.37 -8.97 -7.46
CA GLU A 47 -15.08 -9.00 -6.18
C GLU A 47 -14.12 -8.83 -4.99
N GLN A 48 -12.95 -9.49 -5.03
CA GLN A 48 -11.93 -9.36 -3.98
C GLN A 48 -11.36 -7.94 -3.93
N LYS A 49 -11.04 -7.37 -5.10
CA LYS A 49 -10.52 -6.00 -5.19
C LYS A 49 -11.51 -4.98 -4.63
N ASN A 50 -12.77 -5.05 -5.05
CA ASN A 50 -13.82 -4.14 -4.60
C ASN A 50 -14.13 -4.29 -3.10
N LYS A 51 -14.02 -5.51 -2.56
CA LYS A 51 -14.27 -5.78 -1.13
C LYS A 51 -13.14 -5.30 -0.22
N TYR A 52 -11.89 -5.56 -0.58
CA TYR A 52 -10.75 -5.38 0.34
C TYR A 52 -9.98 -4.07 0.12
N ILE A 53 -9.65 -3.71 -1.12
CA ILE A 53 -8.73 -2.59 -1.39
C ILE A 53 -9.26 -1.25 -0.84
N PRO A 54 -10.55 -0.87 -0.98
CA PRO A 54 -11.05 0.40 -0.45
C PRO A 54 -10.97 0.53 1.08
N ARG A 55 -11.00 -0.59 1.80
CA ARG A 55 -10.88 -0.62 3.27
C ARG A 55 -9.42 -0.53 3.69
N LEU A 56 -8.56 -1.33 3.07
CA LEU A 56 -7.12 -1.34 3.30
C LEU A 56 -6.49 0.02 3.00
N ALA A 57 -6.93 0.70 1.93
CA ALA A 57 -6.49 2.04 1.56
C ALA A 57 -6.82 3.11 2.63
N LYS A 58 -7.83 2.85 3.48
CA LYS A 58 -8.25 3.72 4.59
C LYS A 58 -7.68 3.28 5.95
N GLY A 59 -6.85 2.23 5.98
CA GLY A 59 -6.31 1.66 7.22
C GLY A 59 -7.34 0.96 8.11
N LYS A 60 -8.39 0.36 7.52
CA LYS A 60 -9.50 -0.32 8.23
C LYS A 60 -9.60 -1.82 7.92
#